data_AF-A0A847B7I7-F1
#
_entry.id   AF-A0A847B7I7-F1
#
_cell.length_a   1.000
_cell.length_b   1.000
_cell.length_c   1.000
_cell.angle_alpha   90.00
_cell.angle_beta   90.00
_cell.angle_gamma   90.00
#
_symmetry.space_group_name_H-M   'P 1'
#
loop_
_entity.id
_entity.type
_entity.pdbx_description
1 polymer ?
#
loop_
_entity_poly.entity_id
_entity_poly.type
_entity_poly.pdbx_seq_one_letter_code
_entity_poly.pdbx_strand_id
1 'polypeptide(L)' 'IAKKIETYDISIRPFEDCCSIFTPKNPKTMPHFDEVEKMERNFEWESLLDEAINNIETVIIPKKEILF' A
#
# COMPACT_ATOMS: atom_id res chain seq x y z
N ILE A 1 5.74 3.57 19.90
CA ILE A 1 4.33 4.05 19.76
C ILE A 1 3.40 2.89 19.45
N ALA A 2 3.65 2.08 18.41
CA ALA A 2 2.83 0.92 18.03
C ALA A 2 2.40 -0.01 19.18
N LYS A 3 3.33 -0.35 20.11
CA LYS A 3 2.99 -1.13 21.31
C LYS A 3 2.00 -0.44 22.25
N LYS A 4 2.06 0.89 22.37
CA LYS A 4 1.17 1.69 23.23
C LYS A 4 -0.25 1.82 22.67
N ILE A 5 -0.42 1.68 21.35
CA ILE A 5 -1.71 1.73 20.68
C ILE A 5 -2.19 0.34 20.22
N GLU A 6 -1.55 -0.72 20.74
CA GLU A 6 -1.95 -2.12 20.54
C GLU A 6 -1.94 -2.62 19.09
N THR A 7 -1.19 -1.98 18.18
CA THR A 7 -1.10 -2.40 16.76
C THR A 7 0.12 -3.28 16.46
N TYR A 8 1.12 -3.29 17.36
CA TYR A 8 2.42 -3.92 17.09
C TYR A 8 2.29 -5.40 16.68
N ASP A 9 1.54 -6.20 17.43
CA ASP A 9 1.41 -7.65 17.19
C ASP A 9 0.68 -7.99 15.87
N ILE A 10 -0.12 -7.05 15.36
CA ILE A 10 -0.76 -7.18 14.05
C ILE A 10 0.24 -6.83 12.95
N SER A 11 0.95 -5.71 13.08
CA SER A 11 1.86 -5.20 12.05
C SER A 11 3.11 -6.06 11.85
N ILE A 12 3.58 -6.81 12.85
CA ILE A 12 4.79 -7.64 12.72
C ILE A 12 4.52 -9.08 12.23
N ARG A 13 3.27 -9.39 11.84
CA ARG A 13 2.94 -10.74 11.38
C ARG A 13 3.76 -11.08 10.12
N PRO A 14 4.22 -12.34 9.95
CA PRO A 14 5.11 -12.72 8.87
C PRO A 14 4.33 -12.96 7.56
N PHE A 15 3.56 -11.97 7.14
CA PHE A 15 2.94 -11.94 5.83
C PHE A 15 3.90 -11.26 4.85
N GLU A 16 3.90 -11.75 3.62
CA GLU A 16 4.72 -11.18 2.57
C GLU A 16 4.10 -9.86 2.11
N ASP A 17 4.82 -8.76 2.35
CA ASP A 17 4.42 -7.45 1.84
C ASP A 17 4.55 -7.43 0.32
N CYS A 18 3.68 -6.66 -0.35
CA CYS A 18 3.72 -6.50 -1.80
C CYS A 18 5.10 -6.07 -2.33
N CYS A 19 5.87 -5.34 -1.52
CA CYS A 19 7.23 -4.92 -1.85
C CYS A 19 8.16 -6.11 -2.12
N SER A 20 8.07 -7.22 -1.36
CA SER A 20 8.94 -8.38 -1.56
C SER A 20 8.72 -9.04 -2.93
N ILE A 21 7.49 -9.02 -3.43
CA ILE A 21 7.12 -9.59 -4.72
C ILE A 21 7.60 -8.71 -5.88
N PHE A 22 7.55 -7.39 -5.71
CA PHE A 22 7.87 -6.41 -6.77
C PHE A 22 9.24 -5.74 -6.61
N THR A 23 10.10 -6.21 -5.68
CA THR A 23 11.41 -5.60 -5.44
C THR A 23 12.29 -5.73 -6.68
N PRO A 24 12.67 -4.62 -7.35
CA PRO A 24 13.62 -4.68 -8.45
C PRO A 24 15.02 -5.03 -7.92
N LYS A 25 15.84 -5.69 -8.73
CA LYS A 25 17.21 -6.11 -8.33
C LYS A 25 18.08 -4.96 -7.82
N ASN A 26 17.89 -3.74 -8.32
CA ASN A 26 18.64 -2.55 -7.94
C ASN A 26 17.67 -1.39 -7.68
N PRO A 27 17.10 -1.26 -6.47
CA PRO A 27 16.17 -0.19 -6.14
C PRO A 27 16.91 1.15 -6.01
N LYS A 28 16.30 2.22 -6.55
CA LYS A 28 16.83 3.59 -6.43
C LYS A 28 16.26 4.23 -5.16
N THR A 29 17.11 4.48 -4.17
CA THR A 29 16.70 5.06 -2.87
C THR A 29 16.40 6.56 -2.93
N MET A 30 16.89 7.25 -3.96
CA MET A 30 16.65 8.67 -4.20
C MET A 30 16.36 8.89 -5.70
N PRO A 31 15.13 8.64 -6.16
CA PRO A 31 14.74 8.88 -7.54
C PRO A 31 14.68 10.39 -7.83
N HIS A 32 15.08 10.79 -9.04
CA HIS A 32 14.88 12.16 -9.51
C HIS A 32 13.45 12.29 -10.03
N PHE A 33 12.73 13.31 -9.58
CA PHE A 33 11.32 13.51 -9.93
C PHE A 33 11.09 13.57 -11.45
N ASP A 34 11.91 14.32 -12.18
CA ASP A 34 11.81 14.47 -13.63
C ASP A 34 11.96 13.13 -14.39
N GLU A 35 12.78 12.20 -13.86
CA GLU A 35 12.94 10.87 -14.42
C GLU A 35 11.70 10.01 -14.17
N VAL A 36 11.15 10.06 -12.95
CA VAL A 36 9.94 9.33 -12.57
C VAL A 36 8.76 9.77 -13.43
N GLU A 37 8.52 11.08 -13.54
CA GLU A 37 7.40 11.62 -14.31
C GLU A 37 7.52 11.23 -15.80
N LYS A 38 8.74 11.31 -16.37
CA LYS A 38 8.99 10.87 -17.75
C LYS A 38 8.70 9.40 -17.95
N MET A 39 9.04 8.55 -16.98
CA MET A 39 8.78 7.11 -17.05
C MET A 39 7.28 6.81 -16.94
N GLU A 40 6.59 7.44 -15.99
CA GLU A 40 5.15 7.29 -15.76
C GLU A 40 4.33 7.71 -16.99
N ARG A 41 4.72 8.77 -17.69
CA ARG A 41 4.06 9.22 -18.94
C ARG A 41 4.08 8.19 -20.07
N ASN A 42 4.99 7.20 -20.05
CA ASN A 42 5.05 6.17 -21.10
C ASN A 42 4.14 4.97 -20.84
N PHE A 43 3.43 4.97 -19.71
CA PHE A 43 2.55 3.88 -19.32
C PHE A 43 1.09 4.33 -19.36
N GLU A 44 0.22 3.49 -19.90
CA GLU A 44 -1.22 3.74 -19.98
C GLU A 44 -1.88 3.45 -18.62
N TRP A 45 -2.13 4.50 -17.84
CA TRP A 45 -2.69 4.39 -16.49
C TRP A 45 -4.22 4.42 -16.45
N GLU A 46 -4.86 5.10 -17.39
CA GLU A 46 -6.26 5.51 -17.29
C GLU A 46 -7.18 4.30 -17.06
N SER A 47 -7.06 3.27 -17.89
CA SER A 47 -7.88 2.05 -17.78
C SER A 47 -7.68 1.30 -16.46
N LEU A 48 -6.45 1.23 -15.96
CA LEU A 48 -6.12 0.56 -14.70
C LEU A 48 -6.61 1.35 -13.48
N LEU A 49 -6.55 2.68 -13.55
CA LEU A 49 -7.09 3.56 -12.50
C LEU A 49 -8.61 3.45 -12.45
N ASP A 50 -9.28 3.47 -13.60
CA ASP A 50 -10.73 3.31 -13.68
C ASP A 50 -11.16 1.95 -13.13
N GLU A 51 -10.46 0.86 -13.49
CA GLU A 51 -10.72 -0.47 -12.95
C GLU A 51 -10.53 -0.50 -11.43
N ALA A 52 -9.43 0.04 -10.92
CA ALA A 52 -9.14 0.06 -9.49
C ALA A 52 -10.21 0.83 -8.71
N ILE A 53 -10.66 1.99 -9.22
CA ILE A 53 -11.68 2.83 -8.58
C ILE A 53 -13.06 2.16 -8.61
N ASN A 54 -13.44 1.59 -9.76
CA ASN A 54 -14.75 0.96 -9.91
C ASN A 54 -14.92 -0.31 -9.05
N ASN A 55 -13.82 -0.96 -8.69
CA ASN A 55 -13.81 -2.17 -7.87
C ASN A 55 -13.48 -1.91 -6.38
N ILE A 56 -13.55 -0.67 -5.90
CA ILE A 56 -13.32 -0.37 -4.47
C ILE A 56 -14.41 -1.03 -3.60
N GLU A 57 -13.97 -1.83 -2.63
CA GLU A 57 -14.83 -2.33 -1.57
C GLU A 57 -14.80 -1.38 -0.36
N THR A 58 -15.98 -1.03 0.17
CA THR A 58 -16.10 -0.20 1.38
C THR A 58 -16.63 -1.03 2.53
N VAL A 59 -15.85 -1.11 3.62
CA VAL A 59 -16.22 -1.86 4.83
C VAL A 59 -16.29 -0.90 6.02
N ILE A 60 -17.41 -0.91 6.74
CA ILE A 60 -17.60 -0.15 7.99
C ILE A 60 -17.31 -1.09 9.15
N ILE A 61 -16.27 -0.78 9.93
CA ILE A 61 -15.96 -1.51 11.15
C ILE A 61 -16.69 -0.82 12.32
N PRO A 62 -17.73 -1.45 12.91
CA PRO A 62 -18.40 -0.89 14.06
C PRO A 62 -17.44 -0.82 15.25
N LYS A 63 -17.66 0.14 16.16
CA LYS A 63 -16.92 0.18 17.43
C LYS A 63 -17.12 -1.16 18.15
N LYS A 64 -16.02 -1.79 18.54
CA LYS A 64 -16.04 -2.96 19.41
C LYS A 64 -16.61 -2.51 20.76
N GLU A 65 -17.83 -2.95 21.11
CA GLU A 65 -18.29 -2.88 22.50
C GLU A 65 -17.37 -3.81 23.30
N ILE A 66 -16.54 -3.21 24.15
CA ILE A 66 -15.77 -3.97 25.13
C ILE A 66 -16.78 -4.33 26.22
N LEU A 67 -17.39 -5.52 26.09
CA LEU A 67 -18.12 -6.17 27.19
C LEU A 67 -17.10 -6.50 28.27
N PHE A 68 -17.10 -5.72 29.35
CA PHE A 68 -16.49 -6.07 30.63
C PHE A 68 -17.52 -6.79 31.51
#